data_AF-I7HDS1-F1
#
_entry.id   AF-I7HDS1-F1
#
_cell.length_a   1.000
_cell.length_b   1.000
_cell.length_c   1.000
_cell.angle_alpha   90.00
_cell.angle_beta   90.00
_cell.angle_gamma   90.00
#
_symmetry.space_group_name_H-M   'P 1'
#
loop_
_entity.id
_entity.type
_entity.pdbx_description
1 polymer ?
#
loop_
_entity_poly.entity_id
_entity_poly.type
_entity_poly.pdbx_seq_one_letter_code
_entity_poly.pdbx_strand_id
1 'polypeptide(L)'
;MTDNSNFFNINNYLFLFNSSAVPLTSYLSKVVAEIKPIKVYNNFKEDKQDIKKDQKDKTGVYCLINLINGNIYIGSSVNLAVRMSNYLNTTFLKNRKNNNMPIIQALLKYGQENFSVLIVEYVNIENLSVRETYYITHLLPYYNVLKQGYSSIGYKHTEATKQMLSELAKNRTHSDKTKTLISKALVGENNPFYNKNHSMETKLRMIEANSRYSIYIYNSFKDLLIIFPSVNTLAKLIHSNHSSLVSYIKNKALFRGEWYLSNLPFNIEDTPLISNWDSKEANNLILEINNNSHIKKAIFVYNNNYEFIKKFEGVTHAQRKLNINHDIIKKYALLNRPYKDYIFSYERLRDQFFFTFTFTNKDKVSD
;
A
#
# COMPACT_ATOMS: atom_id res chain seq x y z
N MET A 1 52.77 42.06 -51.89
CA MET A 1 52.96 42.21 -50.44
C MET A 1 52.94 40.82 -49.83
N THR A 2 54.15 40.34 -49.54
CA THR A 2 54.57 39.25 -48.64
C THR A 2 53.64 38.07 -48.31
N ASP A 3 54.06 36.91 -48.83
CA ASP A 3 53.91 35.56 -48.30
C ASP A 3 54.26 35.43 -46.80
N ASN A 4 53.59 34.50 -46.10
CA ASN A 4 54.28 33.33 -45.57
C ASN A 4 53.31 32.24 -45.07
N SER A 5 53.37 31.10 -45.75
CA SER A 5 52.87 29.80 -45.33
C SER A 5 53.57 29.31 -44.06
N ASN A 6 52.80 28.85 -43.07
CA ASN A 6 53.31 27.96 -42.02
C ASN A 6 52.49 26.67 -42.02
N PHE A 7 52.98 25.71 -42.81
CA PHE A 7 52.67 24.29 -42.70
C PHE A 7 52.95 23.83 -41.26
N PHE A 8 51.92 23.44 -40.52
CA PHE A 8 52.13 22.70 -39.28
C PHE A 8 52.56 21.27 -39.63
N ASN A 9 53.83 21.02 -39.32
CA ASN A 9 54.63 19.88 -39.69
C ASN A 9 54.15 18.60 -38.97
N ILE A 10 53.56 17.65 -39.72
CA ILE A 10 53.04 16.36 -39.21
C ILE A 10 54.15 15.34 -38.91
N ASN A 11 55.41 15.63 -39.25
CA ASN A 11 56.50 14.63 -39.24
C ASN A 11 57.43 14.63 -38.01
N ASN A 12 57.15 15.39 -36.95
CA ASN A 12 58.06 15.48 -35.78
C ASN A 12 57.69 14.58 -34.58
N TYR A 13 56.83 13.58 -34.74
CA TYR A 13 56.49 12.63 -33.66
C TYR A 13 57.11 11.22 -33.83
N LEU A 14 57.96 11.01 -34.84
CA LEU A 14 58.81 9.82 -34.94
C LEU A 14 60.24 10.18 -34.54
N PHE A 15 60.94 9.25 -33.88
CA PHE A 15 62.23 9.37 -33.18
C PHE A 15 62.07 9.92 -31.76
N LEU A 16 62.16 9.11 -30.70
CA LEU A 16 63.05 7.98 -30.44
C LEU A 16 62.24 6.84 -29.84
N PHE A 17 62.40 5.59 -30.31
CA PHE A 17 62.50 4.43 -29.42
C PHE A 17 63.02 3.23 -30.21
N ASN A 18 64.10 2.64 -29.67
CA ASN A 18 64.77 1.48 -30.19
C ASN A 18 63.87 0.22 -30.17
N SER A 19 64.25 -0.67 -31.08
CA SER A 19 63.72 -1.99 -31.43
C SER A 19 63.05 -2.82 -30.32
N SER A 20 62.01 -3.53 -30.76
CA SER A 20 61.28 -4.66 -30.17
C SER A 20 60.10 -4.38 -29.21
N ALA A 21 59.01 -3.78 -29.73
CA ALA A 21 57.64 -4.00 -29.26
C ALA A 21 56.60 -3.50 -30.29
N VAL A 22 55.63 -4.32 -30.66
CA VAL A 22 54.48 -3.97 -31.53
C VAL A 22 53.25 -3.76 -30.62
N PRO A 23 52.47 -2.65 -30.71
CA PRO A 23 52.93 -1.31 -30.40
C PRO A 23 51.97 -0.61 -29.40
N LEU A 24 52.55 0.06 -28.39
CA LEU A 24 51.87 0.95 -27.43
C LEU A 24 51.05 2.08 -28.11
N THR A 25 51.21 2.27 -29.44
CA THR A 25 50.66 3.35 -30.25
C THR A 25 49.36 3.03 -31.02
N SER A 26 48.95 1.76 -31.15
CA SER A 26 47.79 1.38 -32.00
C SER A 26 46.43 1.78 -31.39
N TYR A 27 46.22 1.54 -30.10
CA TYR A 27 44.93 1.85 -29.47
C TYR A 27 44.73 3.35 -29.26
N LEU A 28 45.79 4.02 -28.79
CA LEU A 28 45.78 5.47 -28.58
C LEU A 28 45.49 6.21 -29.89
N SER A 29 46.16 5.85 -30.99
CA SER A 29 45.96 6.51 -32.29
C SER A 29 44.53 6.36 -32.83
N LYS A 30 43.91 5.17 -32.67
CA LYS A 30 42.50 4.94 -33.06
C LYS A 30 41.54 5.84 -32.28
N VAL A 31 41.67 5.86 -30.95
CA VAL A 31 40.77 6.66 -30.09
C VAL A 31 40.99 8.16 -30.31
N VAL A 32 42.23 8.60 -30.53
CA VAL A 32 42.54 10.00 -30.85
C VAL A 32 41.92 10.41 -32.18
N ALA A 33 41.96 9.56 -33.20
CA ALA A 33 41.33 9.83 -34.50
C ALA A 33 39.81 9.95 -34.42
N GLU A 34 39.18 9.11 -33.58
CA GLU A 34 37.73 9.10 -33.38
C GLU A 34 37.23 10.27 -32.52
N ILE A 35 37.87 10.52 -31.37
CA ILE A 35 37.43 11.52 -30.39
C ILE A 35 37.90 12.94 -30.74
N LYS A 36 39.05 13.07 -31.42
CA LYS A 36 39.74 14.35 -31.70
C LYS A 36 39.91 15.21 -30.43
N PRO A 37 40.65 14.69 -29.43
CA PRO A 37 40.79 15.36 -28.14
C PRO A 37 41.52 16.70 -28.24
N ILE A 38 41.19 17.63 -27.34
CA ILE A 38 41.86 18.92 -27.20
C ILE A 38 43.30 18.74 -26.74
N LYS A 39 43.55 17.78 -25.83
CA LYS A 39 44.88 17.51 -25.30
C LYS A 39 45.06 16.03 -24.99
N VAL A 40 46.26 15.53 -25.20
CA VAL A 40 46.66 14.14 -24.95
C VAL A 40 47.86 14.12 -24.01
N TYR A 41 47.79 13.26 -23.00
CA TYR A 41 48.86 12.92 -22.09
C TYR A 41 49.16 11.44 -22.25
N ASN A 42 50.36 11.11 -22.72
CA ASN A 42 50.69 9.75 -23.14
C ASN A 42 50.87 8.81 -21.95
N ASN A 43 51.37 9.33 -20.82
CA ASN A 43 51.57 8.54 -19.61
C ASN A 43 50.99 9.28 -18.41
N PHE A 44 49.90 8.75 -17.86
CA PHE A 44 49.15 9.42 -16.81
C PHE A 44 49.98 9.70 -15.54
N LYS A 45 50.94 8.82 -15.22
CA LYS A 45 51.76 8.94 -14.01
C LYS A 45 52.93 9.91 -14.19
N GLU A 46 53.60 9.83 -15.34
CA GLU A 46 54.75 10.69 -15.66
C GLU A 46 54.29 12.13 -15.92
N ASP A 47 53.19 12.30 -16.66
CA ASP A 47 52.66 13.61 -17.05
C ASP A 47 51.90 14.33 -15.90
N LYS A 48 51.97 13.81 -14.67
CA LYS A 48 51.21 14.32 -13.51
C LYS A 48 51.40 15.82 -13.28
N GLN A 49 52.63 16.33 -13.40
CA GLN A 49 52.90 17.74 -13.15
C GLN A 49 52.27 18.63 -14.23
N ASP A 50 52.38 18.22 -15.49
CA ASP A 50 51.82 18.94 -16.63
C ASP A 50 50.30 18.91 -16.59
N ILE A 51 49.68 17.75 -16.32
CA ILE A 51 48.23 17.61 -16.14
C ILE A 51 47.74 18.57 -15.04
N LYS A 52 48.44 18.62 -13.90
CA LYS A 52 48.04 19.47 -12.77
C LYS A 52 48.14 20.95 -13.12
N LYS A 53 49.17 21.36 -13.86
CA LYS A 53 49.39 22.74 -14.28
C LYS A 53 48.38 23.17 -15.36
N ASP A 54 48.25 22.36 -16.40
CA ASP A 54 47.46 22.67 -17.59
C ASP A 54 45.95 22.62 -17.35
N GLN A 55 45.50 21.75 -16.46
CA GLN A 55 44.07 21.49 -16.21
C GLN A 55 43.57 22.14 -14.92
N LYS A 56 44.37 23.03 -14.33
CA LYS A 56 44.01 23.80 -13.14
C LYS A 56 42.78 24.66 -13.46
N ASP A 57 41.76 24.55 -12.61
CA ASP A 57 40.50 25.30 -12.69
C ASP A 57 39.72 25.12 -14.01
N LYS A 58 40.03 24.06 -14.76
CA LYS A 58 39.31 23.70 -15.98
C LYS A 58 38.22 22.68 -15.70
N THR A 59 37.05 22.96 -16.27
CA THR A 59 35.87 22.08 -16.28
C THR A 59 35.77 21.37 -17.63
N GLY A 60 35.50 20.07 -17.64
CA GLY A 60 35.33 19.35 -18.90
C GLY A 60 35.15 17.85 -18.78
N VAL A 61 35.15 17.22 -19.96
CA VAL A 61 35.07 15.77 -20.17
C VAL A 61 36.46 15.24 -20.49
N TYR A 62 36.81 14.10 -19.90
CA TYR A 62 38.07 13.41 -20.10
C TYR A 62 37.84 11.94 -20.45
N CYS A 63 38.83 11.35 -21.12
CA CYS A 63 38.89 9.93 -21.43
C CYS A 63 40.18 9.33 -20.84
N LEU A 64 40.06 8.24 -20.11
CA LEU A 64 41.19 7.41 -19.69
C LEU A 64 41.26 6.19 -20.59
N ILE A 65 42.42 5.94 -21.20
CA ILE A 65 42.66 4.79 -22.07
C ILE A 65 43.65 3.87 -21.39
N ASN A 66 43.28 2.60 -21.21
CA ASN A 66 44.20 1.58 -20.77
C ASN A 66 45.08 1.14 -21.93
N LEU A 67 46.39 1.38 -21.86
CA LEU A 67 47.34 1.11 -22.93
C LEU A 67 47.64 -0.38 -23.10
N ILE A 68 47.30 -1.23 -22.13
CA ILE A 68 47.51 -2.68 -22.19
C ILE A 68 46.41 -3.37 -23.03
N ASN A 69 45.16 -2.98 -22.82
CA ASN A 69 44.00 -3.66 -23.43
C ASN A 69 43.13 -2.78 -24.33
N GLY A 70 43.42 -1.48 -24.43
CA GLY A 70 42.68 -0.52 -25.26
C GLY A 70 41.33 -0.07 -24.69
N ASN A 71 40.91 -0.57 -23.52
CA ASN A 71 39.63 -0.21 -22.93
C ASN A 71 39.63 1.23 -22.43
N ILE A 72 38.51 1.92 -22.62
CA ILE A 72 38.35 3.33 -22.30
C ILE A 72 37.35 3.58 -21.17
N TYR A 73 37.51 4.72 -20.51
CA TYR A 73 36.60 5.29 -19.53
C TYR A 73 36.35 6.75 -19.85
N ILE A 74 35.09 7.17 -19.91
CA ILE A 74 34.70 8.58 -20.03
C ILE A 74 34.24 9.10 -18.67
N GLY A 75 34.73 10.27 -18.28
CA GLY A 75 34.28 10.95 -17.07
C GLY A 75 34.21 12.45 -17.25
N SER A 76 33.46 13.13 -16.38
CA SER A 76 33.43 14.59 -16.32
C SER A 76 33.82 15.15 -14.95
N SER A 77 34.32 16.39 -14.91
CA SER A 77 34.67 17.07 -13.66
C SER A 77 34.61 18.59 -13.79
N VAL A 78 34.12 19.24 -12.72
CA VAL A 78 34.22 20.71 -12.52
C VAL A 78 35.67 21.15 -12.34
N ASN A 79 36.52 20.28 -11.78
CA ASN A 79 37.96 20.53 -11.67
C ASN A 79 38.73 19.30 -12.15
N LEU A 80 39.26 19.39 -13.36
CA LEU A 80 39.99 18.30 -14.01
C LEU A 80 41.30 18.00 -13.28
N ALA A 81 42.08 19.01 -12.88
CA ALA A 81 43.33 18.81 -12.13
C ALA A 81 43.13 18.05 -10.81
N VAL A 82 42.07 18.38 -10.05
CA VAL A 82 41.74 17.69 -8.80
C VAL A 82 41.31 16.25 -9.08
N ARG A 83 40.46 16.02 -10.09
CA ARG A 83 40.01 14.67 -10.45
C ARG A 83 41.18 13.77 -10.87
N MET A 84 42.09 14.28 -11.70
CA MET A 84 43.29 13.54 -12.11
C MET A 84 44.21 13.24 -10.93
N SER A 85 44.38 14.21 -10.02
CA SER A 85 45.16 14.01 -8.79
C SER A 85 44.60 12.90 -7.90
N ASN A 86 43.26 12.76 -7.84
CA ASN A 86 42.61 11.69 -7.09
C ASN A 86 42.91 10.31 -7.69
N TYR A 87 42.84 10.15 -9.01
CA TYR A 87 43.16 8.88 -9.66
C TYR A 87 44.65 8.50 -9.55
N LEU A 88 45.54 9.49 -9.44
CA LEU A 88 46.97 9.27 -9.19
C LEU A 88 47.31 9.00 -7.72
N ASN A 89 46.33 9.10 -6.81
CA ASN A 89 46.51 8.86 -5.38
C ASN A 89 46.06 7.45 -5.00
N THR A 90 47.01 6.59 -4.66
CA THR A 90 46.73 5.19 -4.28
C THR A 90 45.85 5.05 -3.04
N THR A 91 45.96 5.96 -2.07
CA THR A 91 45.10 6.00 -0.87
C THR A 91 43.64 6.32 -1.25
N PHE A 92 43.44 7.23 -2.20
CA PHE A 92 42.10 7.54 -2.72
C PHE A 92 41.48 6.33 -3.42
N LEU A 93 42.26 5.62 -4.24
CA LEU A 93 41.80 4.44 -4.98
C LEU A 93 41.44 3.28 -4.05
N LYS A 94 42.22 3.05 -2.98
CA LYS A 94 41.99 1.97 -2.00
C LYS A 94 40.87 2.25 -0.99
N ASN A 95 40.27 3.44 -1.02
CA ASN A 95 39.17 3.77 -0.12
C ASN A 95 37.95 2.88 -0.40
N ARG A 96 37.38 2.25 0.64
CA ARG A 96 36.22 1.36 0.51
C ARG A 96 35.03 1.99 -0.22
N LYS A 97 34.84 3.31 -0.13
CA LYS A 97 33.75 4.02 -0.83
C LYS A 97 33.93 4.04 -2.35
N ASN A 98 35.16 3.93 -2.83
CA ASN A 98 35.53 4.12 -4.23
C ASN A 98 35.77 2.80 -4.98
N ASN A 99 35.96 1.69 -4.26
CA ASN A 99 36.35 0.40 -4.82
C ASN A 99 35.31 -0.22 -5.79
N ASN A 100 34.07 0.28 -5.81
CA ASN A 100 33.02 -0.23 -6.68
C ASN A 100 33.05 0.37 -8.10
N MET A 101 33.93 1.35 -8.38
CA MET A 101 34.05 1.95 -9.71
C MET A 101 35.00 1.12 -10.59
N PRO A 102 34.60 0.64 -11.79
CA PRO A 102 35.46 -0.20 -12.63
C PRO A 102 36.77 0.48 -13.03
N ILE A 103 36.75 1.79 -13.31
CA ILE A 103 37.97 2.54 -13.64
C ILE A 103 38.97 2.55 -12.46
N ILE A 104 38.49 2.60 -11.21
CA ILE A 104 39.36 2.56 -10.03
C ILE A 104 39.99 1.18 -9.87
N GLN A 105 39.20 0.11 -10.07
CA GLN A 105 39.72 -1.25 -10.09
C GLN A 105 40.73 -1.46 -11.21
N ALA A 106 40.49 -0.88 -12.39
CA ALA A 106 41.40 -0.96 -13.52
C ALA A 106 42.73 -0.24 -13.25
N LEU A 107 42.69 0.98 -12.69
CA LEU A 107 43.88 1.71 -12.27
C LEU A 107 44.69 0.95 -11.20
N LEU A 108 44.02 0.30 -10.24
CA LEU A 108 44.67 -0.54 -9.23
C LEU A 108 45.27 -1.83 -9.82
N LYS A 109 44.60 -2.44 -10.80
CA LYS A 109 45.01 -3.71 -11.41
C LYS A 109 46.16 -3.54 -12.39
N TYR A 110 46.09 -2.52 -13.24
CA TYR A 110 47.02 -2.33 -14.35
C TYR A 110 48.08 -1.26 -14.10
N GLY A 111 47.98 -0.49 -13.02
CA GLY A 111 48.91 0.60 -12.70
C GLY A 111 48.61 1.87 -13.50
N GLN A 112 48.79 3.04 -12.87
CA GLN A 112 48.48 4.33 -13.51
C GLN A 112 49.42 4.67 -14.67
N GLU A 113 50.66 4.18 -14.65
CA GLU A 113 51.62 4.33 -15.76
C GLU A 113 51.14 3.71 -17.08
N ASN A 114 50.22 2.74 -17.03
CA ASN A 114 49.68 2.07 -18.20
C ASN A 114 48.38 2.72 -18.71
N PHE A 115 48.13 3.97 -18.35
CA PHE A 115 47.00 4.74 -18.84
C PHE A 115 47.44 6.03 -19.53
N SER A 116 46.71 6.41 -20.56
CA SER A 116 46.78 7.73 -21.20
C SER A 116 45.54 8.54 -20.84
N VAL A 117 45.69 9.86 -20.71
CA VAL A 117 44.60 10.80 -20.44
C VAL A 117 44.36 11.69 -21.65
N LEU A 118 43.12 11.73 -22.12
CA LEU A 118 42.68 12.63 -23.17
C LEU A 118 41.70 13.64 -22.56
N ILE A 119 41.93 14.92 -22.80
CA ILE A 119 40.92 15.95 -22.54
C ILE A 119 40.07 16.05 -23.80
N VAL A 120 38.83 15.62 -23.67
CA VAL A 120 37.90 15.46 -24.80
C VAL A 120 37.29 16.80 -25.16
N GLU A 121 36.74 17.51 -24.17
CA GLU A 121 36.04 18.77 -24.37
C GLU A 121 36.06 19.61 -23.08
N TYR A 122 36.24 20.92 -23.20
CA TYR A 122 35.99 21.86 -22.10
C TYR A 122 34.55 22.32 -22.14
N VAL A 123 33.84 22.23 -21.01
CA VAL A 123 32.39 22.37 -20.96
C VAL A 123 32.01 23.27 -19.79
N ASN A 124 30.96 24.07 -19.93
CA ASN A 124 30.37 24.79 -18.79
C ASN A 124 29.75 23.81 -17.80
N ILE A 125 29.72 24.17 -16.51
CA ILE A 125 29.26 23.29 -15.42
C ILE A 125 27.87 22.71 -15.70
N GLU A 126 26.96 23.53 -16.24
CA GLU A 126 25.58 23.18 -16.56
C GLU A 126 25.46 22.04 -17.59
N ASN A 127 26.44 21.92 -18.49
CA ASN A 127 26.41 20.98 -19.61
C ASN A 127 27.29 19.75 -19.38
N LEU A 128 28.02 19.66 -18.27
CA LEU A 128 28.95 18.55 -17.98
C LEU A 128 28.29 17.17 -18.12
N SER A 129 27.15 16.96 -17.45
CA SER A 129 26.46 15.67 -17.43
C SER A 129 25.87 15.30 -18.80
N VAL A 130 25.40 16.30 -19.55
CA VAL A 130 24.87 16.11 -20.91
C VAL A 130 25.99 15.68 -21.85
N ARG A 131 27.14 16.36 -21.81
CA ARG A 131 28.30 16.03 -22.66
C ARG A 131 28.95 14.69 -22.27
N GLU A 132 29.06 14.40 -20.98
CA GLU A 132 29.52 13.09 -20.49
C GLU A 132 28.62 11.97 -21.02
N THR A 133 27.30 12.15 -20.93
CA THR A 133 26.32 11.20 -21.47
C THR A 133 26.50 11.03 -22.98
N TYR A 134 26.65 12.12 -23.73
CA TYR A 134 26.87 12.08 -25.19
C TYR A 134 28.08 11.20 -25.56
N TYR A 135 29.22 11.38 -24.89
CA TYR A 135 30.42 10.57 -25.19
C TYR A 135 30.28 9.12 -24.73
N ILE A 136 29.62 8.86 -23.58
CA ILE A 136 29.37 7.50 -23.12
C ILE A 136 28.45 6.74 -24.09
N THR A 137 27.37 7.37 -24.57
CA THR A 137 26.42 6.73 -25.48
C THR A 137 27.00 6.52 -26.87
N HIS A 138 27.86 7.43 -27.33
CA HIS A 138 28.47 7.35 -28.65
C HIS A 138 29.64 6.35 -28.70
N LEU A 139 30.49 6.33 -27.67
CA LEU A 139 31.73 5.53 -27.66
C LEU A 139 31.59 4.19 -26.93
N LEU A 140 30.52 4.00 -26.15
CA LEU A 140 30.25 2.79 -25.36
C LEU A 140 31.46 2.27 -24.55
N PRO A 141 32.07 3.12 -23.70
CA PRO A 141 33.31 2.81 -22.99
C PRO A 141 33.18 1.63 -22.01
N TYR A 142 34.12 0.69 -22.08
CA TYR A 142 34.10 -0.56 -21.29
C TYR A 142 34.04 -0.33 -19.77
N TYR A 143 34.73 0.68 -19.25
CA TYR A 143 34.81 0.93 -17.80
C TYR A 143 33.64 1.75 -17.24
N ASN A 144 32.71 2.22 -18.08
CA ASN A 144 31.50 2.92 -17.63
C ASN A 144 30.36 1.90 -17.43
N VAL A 145 29.95 1.68 -16.18
CA VAL A 145 28.87 0.72 -15.84
C VAL A 145 27.50 1.19 -16.35
N LEU A 146 27.23 2.49 -16.23
CA LEU A 146 25.95 3.08 -16.63
C LEU A 146 26.13 3.71 -18.02
N LYS A 147 25.27 3.31 -18.96
CA LYS A 147 25.25 3.84 -20.35
C LYS A 147 24.72 5.29 -20.45
N GLN A 148 24.40 5.92 -19.32
CA GLN A 148 23.94 7.29 -19.23
C GLN A 148 24.62 7.95 -18.02
N GLY A 149 25.28 9.09 -18.26
CA GLY A 149 26.00 9.86 -17.25
C GLY A 149 25.01 10.68 -16.40
N TYR A 150 24.34 10.03 -15.45
CA TYR A 150 23.67 10.72 -14.36
C TYR A 150 24.13 10.17 -13.02
N SER A 151 24.36 11.12 -12.09
CA SER A 151 24.34 10.86 -10.67
C SER A 151 23.01 10.17 -10.30
N SER A 152 22.98 9.40 -9.22
CA SER A 152 21.77 8.72 -8.72
C SER A 152 20.65 9.68 -8.26
N ILE A 153 20.83 10.99 -8.43
CA ILE A 153 19.85 12.02 -8.10
C ILE A 153 18.80 12.07 -9.22
N GLY A 154 17.56 11.72 -8.89
CA GLY A 154 16.43 11.73 -9.82
C GLY A 154 16.24 10.46 -10.65
N TYR A 155 17.13 9.46 -10.53
CA TYR A 155 16.93 8.16 -11.19
C TYR A 155 15.70 7.46 -10.63
N LYS A 156 14.66 7.31 -11.45
CA LYS A 156 13.49 6.52 -11.14
C LYS A 156 13.71 5.12 -11.71
N HIS A 157 13.70 4.11 -10.82
CA HIS A 157 13.72 2.72 -11.25
C HIS A 157 12.61 2.44 -12.27
N THR A 158 12.90 1.59 -13.26
CA THR A 158 11.87 1.09 -14.17
C THR A 158 10.81 0.31 -13.39
N GLU A 159 9.59 0.23 -13.91
CA GLU A 159 8.51 -0.50 -13.25
C GLU A 159 8.86 -1.98 -13.03
N ALA A 160 9.53 -2.61 -14.00
CA ALA A 160 10.05 -3.98 -13.85
C ALA A 160 11.05 -4.11 -12.68
N THR A 161 11.96 -3.15 -12.52
CA THR A 161 12.92 -3.17 -11.40
C THR A 161 12.24 -2.86 -10.07
N LYS A 162 11.25 -1.95 -10.03
CA LYS A 162 10.45 -1.69 -8.81
C LYS A 162 9.68 -2.93 -8.39
N GLN A 163 9.07 -3.65 -9.33
CA GLN A 163 8.36 -4.89 -9.07
C GLN A 163 9.31 -5.97 -8.55
N MET A 164 10.45 -6.20 -9.21
CA MET A 164 11.46 -7.15 -8.75
C MET A 164 11.97 -6.81 -7.33
N LEU A 165 12.27 -5.54 -7.05
CA LEU A 165 12.69 -5.09 -5.72
C LEU A 165 11.58 -5.26 -4.67
N SER A 166 10.33 -5.00 -5.04
CA SER A 166 9.16 -5.24 -4.19
C SER A 166 9.02 -6.72 -3.86
N GLU A 167 9.15 -7.61 -4.84
CA GLU A 167 9.09 -9.06 -4.66
C GLU A 167 10.22 -9.58 -3.76
N LEU A 168 11.45 -9.12 -3.98
CA LEU A 168 12.59 -9.43 -3.11
C LEU A 168 12.42 -8.90 -1.68
N ALA A 169 11.69 -7.80 -1.50
CA ALA A 169 11.41 -7.21 -0.19
C ALA A 169 10.32 -7.97 0.58
N LYS A 170 9.33 -8.57 -0.11
CA LYS A 170 8.21 -9.31 0.53
C LYS A 170 8.68 -10.47 1.39
N ASN A 171 9.81 -11.10 1.05
CA ASN A 171 10.37 -12.24 1.80
C ASN A 171 11.41 -11.84 2.85
N ARG A 172 11.61 -10.54 3.11
CA ARG A 172 12.53 -10.09 4.16
C ARG A 172 11.85 -10.22 5.52
N THR A 173 12.16 -11.30 6.22
CA THR A 173 11.79 -11.45 7.63
C THR A 173 12.94 -11.02 8.52
N HIS A 174 12.69 -10.08 9.42
CA HIS A 174 13.67 -9.77 10.47
C HIS A 174 13.94 -11.00 11.34
N SER A 175 15.18 -11.16 11.81
CA SER A 175 15.51 -12.19 12.80
C SER A 175 14.70 -11.98 14.07
N ASP A 176 14.44 -13.05 14.82
CA ASP A 176 13.63 -12.94 16.04
C ASP A 176 14.29 -12.05 17.09
N LYS A 177 15.63 -12.03 17.15
CA LYS A 177 16.43 -11.09 17.96
C LYS A 177 16.18 -9.63 17.56
N THR A 178 16.12 -9.36 16.25
CA THR A 178 15.83 -8.01 15.73
C THR A 178 14.38 -7.61 16.03
N LYS A 179 13.42 -8.52 15.87
CA LYS A 179 12.01 -8.26 16.21
C LYS A 179 11.84 -7.93 17.70
N THR A 180 12.54 -8.63 18.59
CA THR A 180 12.48 -8.33 20.04
C THR A 180 13.08 -6.97 20.37
N LEU A 181 14.18 -6.59 19.72
CA LEU A 181 14.78 -5.26 19.92
C LEU A 181 13.85 -4.15 19.44
N ILE A 182 13.22 -4.32 18.27
CA ILE A 182 12.24 -3.36 17.72
C ILE A 182 11.03 -3.27 18.65
N SER A 183 10.49 -4.40 19.11
CA SER A 183 9.36 -4.43 20.03
C SER A 183 9.68 -3.69 21.33
N LYS A 184 10.82 -3.95 21.97
CA LYS A 184 11.25 -3.23 23.18
C LYS A 184 11.40 -1.73 22.96
N ALA A 185 11.90 -1.32 21.78
CA ALA A 185 12.09 0.08 21.44
C ALA A 185 10.76 0.84 21.22
N LEU A 186 9.66 0.15 20.97
CA LEU A 186 8.35 0.74 20.64
C LEU A 186 7.32 0.63 21.79
N VAL A 187 7.77 0.42 23.02
CA VAL A 187 6.90 0.33 24.22
C VAL A 187 6.92 1.65 25.00
N GLY A 188 5.80 1.96 25.65
CA GLY A 188 5.67 3.16 26.48
C GLY A 188 5.79 4.43 25.64
N GLU A 189 6.57 5.39 26.12
CA GLU A 189 6.69 6.73 25.53
C GLU A 189 7.30 6.73 24.12
N ASN A 190 8.11 5.72 23.80
CA ASN A 190 8.73 5.59 22.48
C ASN A 190 7.76 5.04 21.42
N ASN A 191 6.57 4.59 21.81
CA ASN A 191 5.54 4.23 20.85
C ASN A 191 5.10 5.50 20.09
N PRO A 192 5.14 5.53 18.74
CA PRO A 192 4.65 6.67 17.96
C PRO A 192 3.19 7.04 18.24
N PHE A 193 2.43 6.13 18.84
CA PHE A 193 1.04 6.29 19.25
C PHE A 193 0.85 6.52 20.76
N TYR A 194 1.93 6.68 21.53
CA TYR A 194 1.85 6.99 22.95
C TYR A 194 1.14 8.33 23.18
N ASN A 195 0.23 8.37 24.17
CA ASN A 195 -0.63 9.52 24.48
C ASN A 195 -1.46 10.06 23.29
N LYS A 196 -1.65 9.26 22.23
CA LYS A 196 -2.56 9.59 21.13
C LYS A 196 -3.85 8.79 21.27
N ASN A 197 -4.97 9.46 21.00
CA ASN A 197 -6.28 8.85 20.95
C ASN A 197 -6.72 8.67 19.49
N HIS A 198 -7.40 7.56 19.19
CA HIS A 198 -8.04 7.39 17.88
C HIS A 198 -9.18 8.40 17.70
N SER A 199 -9.32 8.93 16.48
CA SER A 199 -10.48 9.76 16.10
C SER A 199 -11.77 8.95 16.20
N MET A 200 -12.91 9.62 16.35
CA MET A 200 -14.21 8.95 16.39
C MET A 200 -14.45 8.14 15.11
N GLU A 201 -14.08 8.68 13.95
CA GLU A 201 -14.12 7.97 12.67
C GLU A 201 -13.24 6.71 12.65
N THR A 202 -12.02 6.78 13.21
CA THR A 202 -11.12 5.60 13.29
C THR A 202 -11.68 4.55 14.25
N LYS A 203 -12.26 4.96 15.38
CA LYS A 203 -12.97 4.07 16.30
C LYS A 203 -14.15 3.41 15.60
N LEU A 204 -14.92 4.14 14.78
CA LEU A 204 -16.02 3.59 13.99
C LEU A 204 -15.53 2.58 12.95
N ARG A 205 -14.46 2.88 12.19
CA ARG A 205 -13.87 1.90 11.25
C ARG A 205 -13.28 0.68 11.95
N MET A 206 -12.70 0.84 13.13
CA MET A 206 -12.25 -0.27 13.96
C MET A 206 -13.44 -1.09 14.49
N ILE A 207 -14.55 -0.44 14.83
CA ILE A 207 -15.79 -1.13 15.19
C ILE A 207 -16.31 -1.89 13.98
N GLU A 208 -16.40 -1.28 12.81
CA GLU A 208 -16.85 -1.90 11.55
C GLU A 208 -15.97 -3.09 11.15
N ALA A 209 -14.65 -2.95 11.21
CA ALA A 209 -13.69 -4.01 10.89
C ALA A 209 -13.69 -5.15 11.93
N ASN A 210 -14.01 -4.87 13.19
CA ASN A 210 -14.11 -5.88 14.26
C ASN A 210 -15.55 -6.40 14.46
N SER A 211 -16.57 -5.70 13.97
CA SER A 211 -17.98 -6.06 14.06
C SER A 211 -18.32 -6.92 12.86
N ARG A 212 -18.41 -8.22 13.10
CA ARG A 212 -18.57 -9.18 12.01
C ARG A 212 -19.82 -8.94 11.14
N TYR A 213 -20.87 -8.29 11.65
CA TYR A 213 -22.06 -7.82 10.92
C TYR A 213 -22.79 -6.72 11.72
N SER A 214 -23.23 -5.65 11.05
CA SER A 214 -24.21 -4.70 11.62
C SER A 214 -25.52 -5.41 11.91
N ILE A 215 -26.25 -4.94 12.92
CA ILE A 215 -27.54 -5.53 13.31
C ILE A 215 -28.66 -4.52 13.08
N TYR A 216 -29.65 -4.96 12.31
CA TYR A 216 -30.85 -4.22 11.96
C TYR A 216 -31.94 -4.60 12.97
N ILE A 217 -32.53 -3.58 13.60
CA ILE A 217 -33.64 -3.75 14.55
C ILE A 217 -34.90 -3.22 13.89
N TYR A 218 -35.94 -4.03 13.87
CA TYR A 218 -37.24 -3.69 13.33
C TYR A 218 -38.30 -3.75 14.43
N ASN A 219 -39.39 -3.01 14.24
CA ASN A 219 -40.59 -3.17 15.05
C ASN A 219 -41.31 -4.50 14.74
N SER A 220 -42.42 -4.76 15.43
CA SER A 220 -43.20 -5.98 15.24
C SER A 220 -43.90 -6.07 13.88
N PHE A 221 -43.97 -4.96 13.14
CA PHE A 221 -44.47 -4.90 11.77
C PHE A 221 -43.37 -5.03 10.71
N LYS A 222 -42.09 -5.14 11.09
CA LYS A 222 -40.93 -5.17 10.18
C LYS A 222 -40.57 -3.82 9.56
N ASP A 223 -40.93 -2.70 10.17
CA ASP A 223 -40.41 -1.39 9.79
C ASP A 223 -39.06 -1.15 10.49
N LEU A 224 -38.06 -0.67 9.74
CA LEU A 224 -36.69 -0.52 10.22
C LEU A 224 -36.59 0.60 11.24
N LEU A 225 -36.26 0.25 12.49
CA LEU A 225 -36.11 1.23 13.56
C LEU A 225 -34.70 1.84 13.57
N ILE A 226 -33.68 0.98 13.66
CA ILE A 226 -32.30 1.41 13.88
C ILE A 226 -31.30 0.35 13.46
N ILE A 227 -30.09 0.78 13.13
CA ILE A 227 -28.96 -0.08 12.82
C ILE A 227 -27.88 0.11 13.89
N PHE A 228 -27.54 -0.97 14.60
CA PHE A 228 -26.41 -0.98 15.53
C PHE A 228 -25.16 -1.54 14.85
N PRO A 229 -23.97 -1.11 15.28
CA PRO A 229 -22.72 -1.55 14.67
C PRO A 229 -22.49 -3.06 14.84
N SER A 230 -22.96 -3.68 15.93
CA SER A 230 -22.78 -5.13 16.12
C SER A 230 -23.77 -5.75 17.09
N VAL A 231 -23.98 -7.07 16.96
CA VAL A 231 -24.75 -7.88 17.92
C VAL A 231 -24.16 -7.76 19.34
N ASN A 232 -22.82 -7.71 19.46
CA ASN A 232 -22.15 -7.60 20.76
C ASN A 232 -22.36 -6.23 21.41
N THR A 233 -22.37 -5.17 20.61
CA THR A 233 -22.69 -3.81 21.09
C THR A 233 -24.10 -3.78 21.64
N LEU A 234 -25.08 -4.29 20.87
CA LEU A 234 -26.45 -4.38 21.34
C LEU A 234 -26.55 -5.23 22.62
N ALA A 235 -25.94 -6.43 22.63
CA ALA A 235 -25.98 -7.35 23.77
C ALA A 235 -25.57 -6.70 25.09
N LYS A 236 -24.51 -5.88 25.08
CA LYS A 236 -24.04 -5.13 26.24
C LYS A 236 -25.06 -4.08 26.69
N LEU A 237 -25.61 -3.30 25.77
CA LEU A 237 -26.57 -2.23 26.08
C LEU A 237 -27.89 -2.78 26.65
N ILE A 238 -28.36 -3.91 26.13
CA ILE A 238 -29.63 -4.53 26.57
C ILE A 238 -29.47 -5.62 27.64
N HIS A 239 -28.26 -5.75 28.20
CA HIS A 239 -27.90 -6.76 29.21
C HIS A 239 -28.36 -8.18 28.85
N SER A 240 -28.21 -8.55 27.57
CA SER A 240 -28.67 -9.83 27.04
C SER A 240 -27.50 -10.71 26.66
N ASN A 241 -27.68 -12.03 26.77
CA ASN A 241 -26.67 -12.98 26.31
C ASN A 241 -26.55 -12.92 24.78
N HIS A 242 -25.32 -12.79 24.28
CA HIS A 242 -25.00 -12.77 22.86
C HIS A 242 -25.56 -13.99 22.10
N SER A 243 -25.39 -15.20 22.64
CA SER A 243 -25.87 -16.44 22.03
C SER A 243 -27.38 -16.46 21.88
N SER A 244 -28.12 -15.87 22.83
CA SER A 244 -29.57 -15.72 22.73
C SER A 244 -29.95 -14.83 21.55
N LEU A 245 -29.31 -13.66 21.40
CA LEU A 245 -29.59 -12.76 20.27
C LEU A 245 -29.31 -13.43 18.92
N VAL A 246 -28.18 -14.15 18.81
CA VAL A 246 -27.85 -14.92 17.61
C VAL A 246 -28.92 -15.98 17.31
N SER A 247 -29.49 -16.64 18.32
CA SER A 247 -30.59 -17.59 18.14
C SER A 247 -31.85 -16.91 17.60
N TYR A 248 -32.24 -15.75 18.13
CA TYR A 248 -33.40 -14.98 17.62
C TYR A 248 -33.20 -14.51 16.18
N ILE A 249 -31.99 -14.05 15.83
CA ILE A 249 -31.64 -13.65 14.46
C ILE A 249 -31.79 -14.84 13.50
N LYS A 250 -31.23 -16.00 13.86
CA LYS A 250 -31.31 -17.22 13.03
C LYS A 250 -32.74 -17.71 12.85
N ASN A 251 -33.53 -17.70 13.93
CA ASN A 251 -34.91 -18.19 13.93
C ASN A 251 -35.91 -17.16 13.39
N LYS A 252 -35.48 -15.93 13.08
CA LYS A 252 -36.34 -14.81 12.63
C LYS A 252 -37.55 -14.58 13.53
N ALA A 253 -37.39 -14.77 14.83
CA ALA A 253 -38.47 -14.66 15.81
C ALA A 253 -38.46 -13.29 16.52
N LEU A 254 -39.62 -12.87 17.05
CA LEU A 254 -39.73 -11.65 17.85
C LEU A 254 -38.93 -11.78 19.16
N PHE A 255 -37.90 -10.96 19.29
CA PHE A 255 -37.15 -10.78 20.52
C PHE A 255 -37.95 -9.90 21.49
N ARG A 256 -38.07 -10.34 22.74
CA ARG A 256 -38.81 -9.66 23.81
C ARG A 256 -40.25 -9.26 23.43
N GLY A 257 -40.83 -9.97 22.47
CA GLY A 257 -42.22 -9.83 22.04
C GLY A 257 -42.53 -8.63 21.14
N GLU A 258 -41.56 -7.82 20.74
CA GLU A 258 -41.81 -6.61 19.93
C GLU A 258 -40.79 -6.35 18.82
N TRP A 259 -39.57 -6.90 18.88
CA TRP A 259 -38.52 -6.52 17.94
C TRP A 259 -38.01 -7.70 17.12
N TYR A 260 -37.89 -7.51 15.81
CA TYR A 260 -37.09 -8.41 14.98
C TYR A 260 -35.65 -7.93 14.95
N LEU A 261 -34.73 -8.90 15.03
CA LEU A 261 -33.30 -8.67 14.92
C LEU A 261 -32.80 -9.39 13.66
N SER A 262 -32.08 -8.69 12.80
CA SER A 262 -31.51 -9.28 11.58
C SER A 262 -30.08 -8.81 11.37
N ASN A 263 -29.27 -9.65 10.73
CA ASN A 263 -27.94 -9.31 10.23
C ASN A 263 -27.95 -8.85 8.76
N LEU A 264 -29.10 -8.96 8.09
CA LEU A 264 -29.34 -8.51 6.72
C LEU A 264 -30.60 -7.65 6.67
N PRO A 265 -30.63 -6.61 5.82
CA PRO A 265 -31.82 -5.80 5.66
C PRO A 265 -32.96 -6.64 5.05
N PHE A 266 -34.20 -6.45 5.52
CA PHE A 266 -35.38 -7.04 4.87
C PHE A 266 -35.67 -6.41 3.50
N ASN A 267 -35.44 -5.11 3.37
CA ASN A 267 -35.46 -4.36 2.12
C ASN A 267 -34.29 -3.36 2.09
N ILE A 268 -33.63 -3.24 0.95
CA ILE A 268 -32.41 -2.44 0.78
C ILE A 268 -32.74 -0.94 0.74
N GLU A 269 -33.95 -0.59 0.34
CA GLU A 269 -34.40 0.81 0.23
C GLU A 269 -34.89 1.39 1.56
N ASP A 270 -35.04 0.56 2.60
CA ASP A 270 -35.55 1.00 3.89
C ASP A 270 -34.59 1.98 4.58
N THR A 271 -35.10 3.14 4.98
CA THR A 271 -34.36 4.10 5.81
C THR A 271 -34.71 3.90 7.28
N PRO A 272 -33.73 3.84 8.20
CA PRO A 272 -34.01 3.68 9.62
C PRO A 272 -34.69 4.92 10.20
N LEU A 273 -35.73 4.71 11.02
CA LEU A 273 -36.42 5.80 11.72
C LEU A 273 -35.50 6.56 12.68
N ILE A 274 -34.52 5.88 13.27
CA ILE A 274 -33.47 6.46 14.11
C ILE A 274 -32.15 6.35 13.35
N SER A 275 -31.66 7.50 12.88
CA SER A 275 -30.47 7.57 12.02
C SER A 275 -29.14 7.35 12.76
N ASN A 276 -29.10 7.58 14.07
CA ASN A 276 -27.89 7.46 14.88
C ASN A 276 -28.12 6.58 16.13
N TRP A 277 -27.32 5.53 16.28
CA TRP A 277 -27.40 4.58 17.40
C TRP A 277 -26.90 5.12 18.74
N ASP A 278 -26.19 6.25 18.75
CA ASP A 278 -25.74 6.96 19.96
C ASP A 278 -26.64 8.17 20.29
N SER A 279 -27.83 8.24 19.68
CA SER A 279 -28.80 9.31 19.92
C SER A 279 -29.61 9.09 21.19
N LYS A 280 -30.32 10.14 21.63
CA LYS A 280 -31.26 10.05 22.76
C LYS A 280 -32.42 9.10 22.44
N GLU A 281 -32.89 9.11 21.20
CA GLU A 281 -33.95 8.26 20.68
C GLU A 281 -33.54 6.78 20.73
N ALA A 282 -32.29 6.48 20.36
CA ALA A 282 -31.73 5.14 20.49
C ALA A 282 -31.67 4.67 21.95
N ASN A 283 -31.24 5.54 22.88
CA ASN A 283 -31.22 5.22 24.31
C ASN A 283 -32.62 4.94 24.88
N ASN A 284 -33.65 5.67 24.43
CA ASN A 284 -35.04 5.39 24.81
C ASN A 284 -35.50 4.01 24.32
N LEU A 285 -35.17 3.65 23.07
CA LEU A 285 -35.47 2.33 22.52
C LEU A 285 -34.77 1.22 23.32
N ILE A 286 -33.50 1.40 23.69
CA ILE A 286 -32.77 0.44 24.53
C ILE A 286 -33.43 0.27 25.90
N LEU A 287 -33.89 1.36 26.51
CA LEU A 287 -34.63 1.31 27.77
C LEU A 287 -35.94 0.53 27.62
N GLU A 288 -36.69 0.75 26.55
CA GLU A 288 -37.92 0.00 26.24
C GLU A 288 -37.64 -1.50 26.05
N ILE A 289 -36.58 -1.84 25.30
CA ILE A 289 -36.13 -3.22 25.14
C ILE A 289 -35.81 -3.84 26.50
N ASN A 290 -35.13 -3.12 27.40
CA ASN A 290 -34.81 -3.59 28.75
C ASN A 290 -36.02 -3.79 29.65
N ASN A 291 -37.02 -2.91 29.56
CA ASN A 291 -38.27 -3.05 30.29
C ASN A 291 -39.06 -4.31 29.89
N ASN A 292 -38.87 -4.82 28.67
CA ASN A 292 -39.50 -6.04 28.19
C ASN A 292 -38.64 -7.32 28.39
N SER A 293 -37.60 -7.26 29.22
CA SER A 293 -36.66 -8.36 29.42
C SER A 293 -37.28 -9.65 29.99
N HIS A 294 -38.38 -9.55 30.74
CA HIS A 294 -39.13 -10.70 31.27
C HIS A 294 -39.91 -11.46 30.18
N ILE A 295 -40.18 -10.83 29.04
CA ILE A 295 -40.97 -11.40 27.94
C ILE A 295 -40.08 -12.30 27.10
N LYS A 296 -40.24 -13.63 27.22
CA LYS A 296 -39.53 -14.59 26.35
C LYS A 296 -40.23 -14.77 25.01
N LYS A 297 -41.55 -14.94 25.02
CA LYS A 297 -42.36 -15.17 23.82
C LYS A 297 -43.76 -14.64 24.05
N ALA A 298 -44.03 -13.45 23.49
CA ALA A 298 -45.35 -12.84 23.54
C ALA A 298 -46.36 -13.64 22.69
N ILE A 299 -47.64 -13.44 22.97
CA ILE A 299 -48.74 -13.95 22.16
C ILE A 299 -49.68 -12.80 21.83
N PHE A 300 -49.97 -12.65 20.53
CA PHE A 300 -50.93 -11.69 20.00
C PHE A 300 -52.25 -12.40 19.79
N VAL A 301 -53.33 -11.72 20.17
CA VAL A 301 -54.69 -12.26 20.12
C VAL A 301 -55.54 -11.33 19.28
N TYR A 302 -56.29 -11.94 18.37
CA TYR A 302 -57.17 -11.29 17.42
C TYR A 302 -58.56 -11.92 17.52
N ASN A 303 -59.59 -11.24 17.03
CA ASN A 303 -60.90 -11.85 16.87
C ASN A 303 -60.98 -12.67 15.57
N ASN A 304 -62.12 -13.28 15.29
CA ASN A 304 -62.34 -14.06 14.06
C ASN A 304 -62.30 -13.21 12.78
N ASN A 305 -62.44 -11.90 12.89
CA ASN A 305 -62.27 -10.94 11.80
C ASN A 305 -60.81 -10.47 11.66
N TYR A 306 -59.87 -11.09 12.38
CA TYR A 306 -58.45 -10.71 12.44
C TYR A 306 -58.19 -9.30 13.00
N GLU A 307 -59.16 -8.69 13.67
CA GLU A 307 -58.95 -7.41 14.36
C GLU A 307 -58.12 -7.64 15.63
N PHE A 308 -57.11 -6.81 15.85
CA PHE A 308 -56.21 -6.94 16.99
C PHE A 308 -56.94 -6.66 18.30
N ILE A 309 -56.97 -7.65 19.19
CA ILE A 309 -57.57 -7.52 20.52
C ILE A 309 -56.52 -7.07 21.52
N LYS A 310 -55.47 -7.89 21.71
CA LYS A 310 -54.49 -7.67 22.77
C LYS A 310 -53.20 -8.46 22.56
N LYS A 311 -52.09 -7.87 23.02
CA LYS A 311 -50.82 -8.55 23.24
C LYS A 311 -50.73 -9.02 24.70
N PHE A 312 -50.40 -10.29 24.91
CA PHE A 312 -50.02 -10.82 26.21
C PHE A 312 -48.53 -11.14 26.23
N GLU A 313 -47.91 -10.98 27.40
CA GLU A 313 -46.49 -11.25 27.64
C GLU A 313 -46.10 -12.73 27.44
N GLY A 314 -47.09 -13.61 27.41
CA GLY A 314 -46.92 -15.02 27.06
C GLY A 314 -48.19 -15.83 27.22
N VAL A 315 -48.14 -17.10 26.82
CA VAL A 315 -49.31 -17.99 26.81
C VAL A 315 -49.93 -18.21 28.19
N THR A 316 -49.13 -18.20 29.27
CA THR A 316 -49.63 -18.34 30.64
C THR A 316 -50.35 -17.08 31.13
N HIS A 317 -49.96 -15.89 30.64
CA HIS A 317 -50.70 -14.66 30.89
C HIS A 317 -52.02 -14.70 30.12
N ALA A 318 -52.00 -15.09 28.84
CA ALA A 318 -53.21 -15.26 28.05
C ALA A 318 -54.18 -16.29 28.67
N GLN A 319 -53.69 -17.43 29.17
CA GLN A 319 -54.50 -18.43 29.88
C GLN A 319 -55.28 -17.81 31.05
N ARG A 320 -54.59 -17.05 31.91
CA ARG A 320 -55.22 -16.42 33.09
C ARG A 320 -56.29 -15.41 32.71
N LYS A 321 -56.12 -14.70 31.59
CA LYS A 321 -57.03 -13.63 31.16
C LYS A 321 -58.19 -14.11 30.29
N LEU A 322 -57.98 -15.15 29.48
CA LEU A 322 -58.98 -15.70 28.56
C LEU A 322 -59.63 -16.98 29.07
N ASN A 323 -59.13 -17.54 30.18
CA ASN A 323 -59.57 -18.83 30.72
C ASN A 323 -59.48 -19.98 29.69
N ILE A 324 -58.43 -19.98 28.87
CA ILE A 324 -58.15 -21.01 27.87
C ILE A 324 -56.83 -21.69 28.24
N ASN A 325 -56.79 -23.03 28.23
CA ASN A 325 -55.58 -23.78 28.54
C ASN A 325 -54.41 -23.34 27.64
N HIS A 326 -53.26 -23.03 28.24
CA HIS A 326 -52.07 -22.55 27.53
C HIS A 326 -51.55 -23.53 26.45
N ASP A 327 -51.77 -24.84 26.58
CA ASP A 327 -51.39 -25.82 25.54
C ASP A 327 -52.29 -25.71 24.31
N ILE A 328 -53.57 -25.39 24.51
CA ILE A 328 -54.49 -25.06 23.41
C ILE A 328 -54.02 -23.77 22.75
N ILE A 329 -53.70 -22.74 23.52
CA ILE A 329 -53.19 -21.46 22.97
C ILE A 329 -51.93 -21.71 22.12
N LYS A 330 -50.95 -22.47 22.62
CA LYS A 330 -49.75 -22.83 21.85
C LYS A 330 -50.09 -23.57 20.56
N LYS A 331 -50.96 -24.59 20.63
CA LYS A 331 -51.35 -25.40 19.47
C LYS A 331 -52.00 -24.53 18.39
N TYR A 332 -52.99 -23.72 18.76
CA TYR A 332 -53.71 -22.90 17.79
C TYR A 332 -52.88 -21.72 17.27
N ALA A 333 -51.93 -21.21 18.07
CA ALA A 333 -50.95 -20.22 17.62
C ALA A 333 -49.95 -20.76 16.58
N LEU A 334 -49.67 -22.06 16.58
CA LEU A 334 -48.84 -22.70 15.55
C LEU A 334 -49.66 -23.09 14.32
N LEU A 335 -50.92 -23.47 14.52
CA LEU A 335 -51.82 -23.84 13.44
C LEU A 335 -52.36 -22.64 12.65
N ASN A 336 -52.26 -21.42 13.20
CA ASN A 336 -52.87 -20.20 12.65
C ASN A 336 -54.37 -20.39 12.34
N ARG A 337 -55.09 -21.07 13.25
CA ARG A 337 -56.53 -21.32 13.14
C ARG A 337 -57.29 -20.66 14.28
N PRO A 338 -58.53 -20.22 14.05
CA PRO A 338 -59.37 -19.72 15.13
C PRO A 338 -59.67 -20.84 16.12
N TYR A 339 -59.75 -20.47 17.40
CA TYR A 339 -60.26 -21.29 18.48
C TYR A 339 -61.29 -20.48 19.26
N LYS A 340 -62.55 -20.91 19.20
CA LYS A 340 -63.70 -20.11 19.65
C LYS A 340 -63.72 -18.76 18.91
N ASP A 341 -63.66 -17.66 19.63
CA ASP A 341 -63.71 -16.30 19.09
C ASP A 341 -62.31 -15.67 18.93
N TYR A 342 -61.25 -16.46 19.10
CA TYR A 342 -59.87 -15.96 19.16
C TYR A 342 -58.96 -16.62 18.12
N ILE A 343 -58.15 -15.79 17.48
CA ILE A 343 -56.98 -16.22 16.70
C ILE A 343 -55.74 -15.86 17.51
N PHE A 344 -54.88 -16.84 17.72
CA PHE A 344 -53.62 -16.68 18.44
C PHE A 344 -52.46 -16.63 17.44
N SER A 345 -51.49 -15.75 17.66
CA SER A 345 -50.30 -15.66 16.82
C SER A 345 -49.06 -15.30 17.64
N TYR A 346 -47.92 -15.88 17.27
CA TYR A 346 -46.61 -15.49 17.80
C TYR A 346 -46.00 -14.29 17.06
N GLU A 347 -46.58 -13.91 15.93
CA GLU A 347 -46.17 -12.76 15.13
C GLU A 347 -47.29 -11.72 15.08
N ARG A 348 -46.92 -10.45 14.89
CA ARG A 348 -47.92 -9.40 14.74
C ARG A 348 -48.38 -9.35 13.29
N LEU A 349 -49.67 -9.60 13.08
CA LEU A 349 -50.32 -9.53 11.78
C LEU A 349 -50.56 -8.05 11.40
N ARG A 350 -50.24 -7.70 10.15
CA ARG A 350 -50.43 -6.35 9.60
C ARG A 350 -51.85 -6.25 9.02
N ASP A 351 -52.52 -5.11 9.21
CA ASP A 351 -53.91 -4.84 8.76
C ASP A 351 -54.14 -5.01 7.23
N GLN A 352 -53.07 -5.20 6.44
CA GLN A 352 -53.13 -5.38 4.98
C GLN A 352 -52.97 -6.84 4.48
N PHE A 353 -52.72 -7.83 5.35
CA PHE A 353 -52.71 -9.26 4.94
C PHE A 353 -54.11 -9.83 4.61
N PHE A 354 -55.14 -9.00 4.73
CA PHE A 354 -56.55 -9.35 4.74
C PHE A 354 -57.12 -9.66 3.34
N PHE A 355 -56.40 -9.29 2.27
CA PHE A 355 -56.81 -9.60 0.89
C PHE A 355 -56.17 -10.86 0.31
N THR A 356 -55.07 -11.39 0.85
CA THR A 356 -54.38 -12.54 0.22
C THR A 356 -54.83 -13.90 0.77
N PHE A 357 -55.37 -13.95 2.00
CA PHE A 357 -55.87 -15.20 2.59
C PHE A 357 -57.32 -15.53 2.17
N THR A 358 -58.09 -14.54 1.73
CA THR A 358 -59.47 -14.72 1.25
C THR A 358 -59.53 -15.25 -0.19
N PHE A 359 -58.52 -15.01 -1.02
CA PHE A 359 -58.46 -15.53 -2.40
C PHE A 359 -57.87 -16.94 -2.51
N THR A 360 -57.04 -17.39 -1.57
CA THR A 360 -56.42 -18.73 -1.65
C THR A 360 -57.31 -19.88 -1.18
N ASN A 361 -58.44 -19.59 -0.53
CA ASN A 361 -59.39 -20.60 -0.04
C ASN A 361 -60.67 -20.75 -0.90
N LYS A 362 -60.82 -20.01 -2.00
CA LYS A 362 -61.97 -20.17 -2.92
C LYS A 362 -61.71 -21.08 -4.13
N ASP A 363 -60.45 -21.41 -4.43
CA ASP A 363 -60.10 -22.15 -5.67
C ASP A 363 -59.74 -23.63 -5.44
N LYS A 364 -60.38 -24.31 -4.49
CA LYS A 364 -60.28 -25.77 -4.33
C LYS A 364 -61.63 -26.44 -4.07
N VAL A 365 -62.60 -26.19 -4.94
CA VAL A 365 -63.73 -27.10 -5.18
C VAL A 365 -64.09 -27.06 -6.67
N SER A 366 -63.31 -27.77 -7.48
CA SER A 366 -63.71 -28.29 -8.79
C SER A 366 -62.60 -29.21 -9.28
N ASP A 367 -62.71 -30.49 -8.93
CA ASP A 367 -62.51 -31.67 -9.79
C ASP A 367 -62.66 -32.95 -8.96
#